data_AF-X1TJQ5-F1
#
_entry.id   AF-X1TJQ5-F1
#
_cell.length_a   1.000
_cell.length_b   1.000
_cell.length_c   1.000
_cell.angle_alpha   90.00
_cell.angle_beta   90.00
_cell.angle_gamma   90.00
#
_symmetry.space_group_name_H-M   'P 1'
#
loop_
_entity.id
_entity.type
_entity.pdbx_description
1 polymer ?
#
loop_
_entity_poly.entity_id
_entity_poly.type
_entity_poly.pdbx_seq_one_letter_code
_entity_poly.pdbx_strand_id
1 'polypeptide(L)'
;EDQKLWDSISSIGITAAAYVLMNFVAVLVVIIFIFFTFNLENVLDFLLSPYFIIIASFTELIFILVPALYVGKYLQKPTLNNRLILLGFTKRGFSKPKLVKEILIGLGFAVVGVALVLSVSFLMEIILSLIFGYETMLDFFRTAGEVDTMIASADILSIILLTIIMILIIGTTEEALFRGFLQKGLVRSLGKSWGIVITALIFSSIHLIDIFLAPESPTIFIISFLINFFPFFAISLLLGLLFNWRKENLIAV
;
A
#
# COMPACT_ATOMS: atom_id res chain seq x y z
N GLU A 1 -17.48 16.10 -20.08
CA GLU A 1 -18.06 16.17 -18.72
C GLU A 1 -17.74 14.86 -18.01
N ASP A 2 -16.96 14.92 -16.93
CA ASP A 2 -16.69 13.73 -16.13
C ASP A 2 -17.97 13.31 -15.42
N GLN A 3 -18.46 12.11 -15.75
CA GLN A 3 -19.61 11.53 -15.08
C GLN A 3 -19.34 11.45 -13.57
N LYS A 4 -20.30 11.90 -12.76
CA LYS A 4 -20.32 11.64 -11.32
C LYS A 4 -20.26 10.12 -11.12
N LEU A 5 -19.13 9.61 -10.61
CA LEU A 5 -18.97 8.23 -10.18
C LEU A 5 -19.52 8.10 -8.74
N TRP A 6 -18.71 7.66 -7.80
CA TRP A 6 -19.03 7.62 -6.37
C TRP A 6 -18.54 8.88 -5.65
N ASP A 7 -19.11 9.15 -4.48
CA ASP A 7 -18.81 10.33 -3.65
C ASP A 7 -17.65 10.09 -2.67
N SER A 8 -17.26 11.13 -1.92
CA SER A 8 -16.17 11.04 -0.93
C SER A 8 -16.46 10.01 0.17
N ILE A 9 -17.73 9.91 0.61
CA ILE A 9 -18.14 9.00 1.69
C ILE A 9 -17.95 7.56 1.23
N SER A 10 -18.42 7.23 0.03
CA SER A 10 -18.22 5.91 -0.58
C SER A 10 -16.73 5.62 -0.80
N SER A 11 -15.96 6.62 -1.25
CA SER A 11 -14.52 6.48 -1.50
C SER A 11 -13.80 6.06 -0.23
N ILE A 12 -13.97 6.83 0.85
CA ILE A 12 -13.28 6.59 2.12
C ILE A 12 -13.85 5.35 2.81
N GLY A 13 -15.18 5.24 2.89
CA GLY A 13 -15.86 4.17 3.62
C GLY A 13 -15.60 2.78 3.03
N ILE A 14 -15.62 2.63 1.71
CA ILE A 14 -15.33 1.34 1.08
C ILE A 14 -13.84 0.99 1.15
N THR A 15 -12.94 1.97 1.06
CA THR A 15 -11.52 1.74 1.29
C THR A 15 -11.24 1.29 2.72
N ALA A 16 -11.82 1.95 3.72
CA ALA A 16 -11.71 1.54 5.11
C ALA A 16 -12.32 0.14 5.35
N ALA A 17 -13.48 -0.15 4.76
CA ALA A 17 -14.09 -1.47 4.86
C ALA A 17 -13.23 -2.57 4.22
N ALA A 18 -12.60 -2.30 3.07
CA ALA A 18 -11.67 -3.24 2.44
C ALA A 18 -10.46 -3.52 3.32
N TYR A 19 -9.89 -2.47 3.95
CA TYR A 19 -8.79 -2.59 4.89
C TYR A 19 -9.15 -3.42 6.13
N VAL A 20 -10.30 -3.14 6.76
CA VAL A 20 -10.79 -3.91 7.91
C VAL A 20 -11.07 -5.36 7.53
N LEU A 21 -11.68 -5.60 6.36
CA LEU A 21 -11.97 -6.95 5.88
C LEU A 21 -10.70 -7.75 5.61
N MET A 22 -9.68 -7.13 5.01
CA MET A 22 -8.37 -7.76 4.77
C MET A 22 -7.76 -8.23 6.10
N ASN A 23 -7.67 -7.34 7.08
CA ASN A 23 -7.13 -7.66 8.40
C ASN A 23 -7.96 -8.73 9.13
N PHE A 24 -9.28 -8.65 9.05
CA PHE A 24 -10.16 -9.66 9.63
C PHE A 24 -9.90 -11.06 9.04
N VAL A 25 -9.74 -11.15 7.72
CA VAL A 25 -9.44 -12.41 7.05
C VAL A 25 -8.04 -12.92 7.44
N ALA A 26 -7.04 -12.05 7.52
CA ALA A 26 -5.69 -12.42 7.97
C ALA A 26 -5.70 -12.98 9.41
N VAL A 27 -6.39 -12.31 10.33
CA VAL A 27 -6.54 -12.79 11.72
C VAL A 27 -7.31 -14.11 11.78
N LEU A 28 -8.35 -14.28 10.96
CA LEU A 28 -9.10 -15.54 10.91
C LEU A 28 -8.22 -16.71 10.45
N VAL A 29 -7.33 -16.49 9.48
CA VAL A 29 -6.34 -17.50 9.05
C VAL A 29 -5.43 -17.90 10.21
N VAL A 30 -4.94 -16.94 11.00
CA VAL A 30 -4.12 -17.21 12.19
C VAL A 30 -4.89 -17.99 13.25
N ILE A 31 -6.14 -17.61 13.55
CA ILE A 31 -6.99 -18.32 14.52
C ILE A 31 -7.23 -19.77 14.09
N ILE A 32 -7.54 -19.99 12.81
CA ILE A 32 -7.72 -21.33 12.26
C ILE A 32 -6.43 -22.15 12.42
N PHE A 33 -5.27 -21.56 12.12
CA PHE A 33 -3.98 -22.24 12.26
C PHE A 33 -3.68 -22.63 13.72
N ILE A 34 -3.93 -21.72 14.68
CA ILE A 34 -3.79 -22.01 16.12
C ILE A 34 -4.67 -23.20 16.52
N PHE A 35 -5.90 -23.26 16.01
CA PHE A 35 -6.86 -24.31 16.33
C PHE A 35 -6.40 -25.70 15.85
N PHE A 36 -5.56 -25.78 14.80
CA PHE A 36 -5.06 -27.06 14.28
C PHE A 36 -3.71 -27.50 14.86
N THR A 37 -2.85 -26.57 15.26
CA THR A 37 -1.48 -26.89 15.70
C THR A 37 -1.39 -27.23 17.20
N PHE A 38 -2.24 -26.65 18.05
CA PHE A 38 -2.25 -26.83 19.52
C PHE A 38 -0.90 -26.62 20.25
N ASN A 39 0.08 -26.00 19.58
CA ASN A 39 1.39 -25.67 20.13
C ASN A 39 1.72 -24.21 19.77
N LEU A 40 1.88 -23.37 20.80
CA LEU A 40 2.09 -21.93 20.64
C LEU A 40 3.47 -21.60 20.05
N GLU A 41 4.51 -22.37 20.34
CA GLU A 41 5.86 -22.16 19.81
C GLU A 41 5.87 -22.39 18.31
N ASN A 42 5.30 -23.52 17.85
CA ASN A 42 5.15 -23.81 16.43
C ASN A 42 4.30 -22.75 15.70
N VAL A 43 3.33 -22.14 16.41
CA VAL A 43 2.55 -21.03 15.85
C VAL A 43 3.43 -19.80 15.65
N LEU A 44 4.18 -19.39 16.65
CA LEU A 44 5.06 -18.22 16.57
C LEU A 44 6.13 -18.40 15.49
N ASP A 45 6.79 -19.55 15.44
CA ASP A 45 7.79 -19.87 14.42
C ASP A 45 7.22 -19.79 13.00
N PHE A 46 5.98 -20.28 12.82
CA PHE A 46 5.30 -20.19 11.54
C PHE A 46 4.92 -18.75 11.19
N LEU A 47 4.37 -17.97 12.13
CA LEU A 47 3.98 -16.57 11.91
C LEU A 47 5.17 -15.68 11.55
N LEU A 48 6.35 -15.97 12.09
CA LEU A 48 7.59 -15.27 11.77
C LEU A 48 8.26 -15.77 10.47
N SER A 49 7.75 -16.84 9.87
CA SER A 49 8.33 -17.39 8.64
C SER A 49 8.02 -16.50 7.42
N PRO A 50 8.99 -16.31 6.50
CA PRO A 50 8.74 -15.59 5.24
C PRO A 50 7.61 -16.19 4.40
N TYR A 51 7.41 -17.51 4.49
CA TYR A 51 6.34 -18.21 3.78
C TYR A 51 4.95 -17.87 4.32
N PHE A 52 4.81 -17.65 5.62
CA PHE A 52 3.55 -17.18 6.19
C PHE A 52 3.21 -15.79 5.65
N ILE A 53 4.17 -14.86 5.61
CA ILE A 53 3.96 -13.52 5.04
C ILE A 53 3.50 -13.64 3.58
N ILE A 54 4.21 -14.43 2.76
CA ILE A 54 3.85 -14.67 1.35
C ILE A 54 2.39 -15.15 1.22
N ILE A 55 1.97 -16.10 2.06
CA ILE A 55 0.60 -16.64 2.04
C ILE A 55 -0.40 -15.60 2.55
N ALA A 56 -0.09 -14.91 3.64
CA ALA A 56 -0.94 -13.90 4.23
C ALA A 56 -1.16 -12.70 3.29
N SER A 57 -0.17 -12.33 2.47
CA SER A 57 -0.30 -11.27 1.46
C SER A 57 -1.37 -11.56 0.40
N PHE A 58 -1.80 -12.82 0.20
CA PHE A 58 -2.95 -13.10 -0.68
C PHE A 58 -4.27 -12.53 -0.14
N THR A 59 -4.35 -12.24 1.16
CA THR A 59 -5.52 -11.53 1.73
C THR A 59 -5.68 -10.13 1.15
N GLU A 60 -4.60 -9.50 0.66
CA GLU A 60 -4.64 -8.19 0.02
C GLU A 60 -5.36 -8.19 -1.33
N LEU A 61 -5.64 -9.36 -1.93
CA LEU A 61 -6.55 -9.44 -3.07
C LEU A 61 -7.93 -8.81 -2.76
N ILE A 62 -8.31 -8.69 -1.48
CA ILE A 62 -9.48 -7.93 -1.04
C ILE A 62 -9.45 -6.48 -1.53
N PHE A 63 -8.27 -5.85 -1.63
CA PHE A 63 -8.09 -4.47 -2.09
C PHE A 63 -8.43 -4.27 -3.56
N ILE A 64 -8.39 -5.31 -4.40
CA ILE A 64 -8.93 -5.22 -5.76
C ILE A 64 -10.37 -5.76 -5.84
N LEU A 65 -10.69 -6.81 -5.09
CA LEU A 65 -12.00 -7.47 -5.14
C LEU A 65 -13.12 -6.56 -4.64
N VAL A 66 -12.96 -5.92 -3.47
CA VAL A 66 -13.99 -5.05 -2.87
C VAL A 66 -14.33 -3.86 -3.77
N PRO A 67 -13.37 -3.03 -4.23
CA PRO A 67 -13.71 -1.93 -5.12
C PRO A 67 -14.23 -2.45 -6.48
N ALA A 68 -13.68 -3.52 -7.04
CA ALA A 68 -14.21 -4.09 -8.30
C ALA A 68 -15.68 -4.54 -8.16
N LEU A 69 -16.04 -5.11 -7.00
CA LEU A 69 -17.43 -5.45 -6.68
C LEU A 69 -18.30 -4.20 -6.57
N TYR A 70 -17.84 -3.19 -5.84
CA TYR A 70 -18.58 -1.95 -5.58
C TYR A 70 -18.84 -1.14 -6.86
N VAL A 71 -17.83 -0.93 -7.70
CA VAL A 71 -17.96 -0.10 -8.92
C VAL A 71 -18.92 -0.69 -9.94
N GLY A 72 -19.26 -1.98 -9.82
CA GLY A 72 -20.28 -2.62 -10.65
C GLY A 72 -21.64 -1.90 -10.63
N LYS A 73 -21.97 -1.22 -9.54
CA LYS A 73 -23.23 -0.44 -9.40
C LYS A 73 -23.32 0.75 -10.36
N TYR A 74 -22.18 1.22 -10.86
CA TYR A 74 -22.09 2.38 -11.75
C TYR A 74 -22.01 1.99 -13.24
N LEU A 75 -22.05 0.69 -13.55
CA LEU A 75 -21.90 0.18 -14.91
C LEU A 75 -23.22 -0.40 -15.41
N GLN A 76 -23.64 -0.02 -16.62
CA GLN A 76 -24.78 -0.64 -17.29
C GLN A 76 -24.57 -2.15 -17.54
N LYS A 77 -23.32 -2.55 -17.83
CA LYS A 77 -22.91 -3.94 -18.04
C LYS A 77 -21.74 -4.27 -17.11
N PRO A 78 -21.99 -4.74 -15.87
CA PRO A 78 -20.98 -4.87 -14.83
C PRO A 78 -20.15 -6.16 -14.98
N THR A 79 -19.54 -6.37 -16.15
CA THR A 79 -18.57 -7.45 -16.38
C THR A 79 -17.25 -7.16 -15.67
N LEU A 80 -16.45 -8.20 -15.35
CA LEU A 80 -15.15 -8.04 -14.71
C LEU A 80 -14.24 -7.06 -15.48
N ASN A 81 -14.18 -7.20 -16.80
CA ASN A 81 -13.39 -6.32 -17.65
C ASN A 81 -13.83 -4.85 -17.53
N ASN A 82 -15.15 -4.57 -17.51
CA ASN A 82 -15.63 -3.19 -17.40
C ASN A 82 -15.35 -2.61 -16.00
N ARG A 83 -15.43 -3.42 -14.94
CA ARG A 83 -15.07 -3.02 -13.56
C ARG A 83 -13.59 -2.66 -13.46
N LEU A 84 -12.72 -3.53 -13.98
CA LEU A 84 -11.26 -3.31 -14.00
C LEU A 84 -10.89 -2.08 -14.83
N ILE A 85 -11.52 -1.89 -16.00
CA ILE A 85 -11.34 -0.67 -16.82
C ILE A 85 -11.74 0.58 -16.03
N LEU A 86 -12.85 0.54 -15.29
CA LEU A 86 -13.30 1.68 -14.49
C LEU A 86 -12.32 2.01 -13.35
N LEU A 87 -11.69 0.99 -12.75
CA LEU A 87 -10.61 1.16 -11.78
C LEU A 87 -9.28 1.62 -12.40
N GLY A 88 -9.17 1.69 -13.72
CA GLY A 88 -7.96 2.18 -14.41
C GLY A 88 -7.09 1.09 -15.04
N PHE A 89 -7.47 -0.19 -14.94
CA PHE A 89 -6.83 -1.29 -15.67
C PHE A 89 -7.34 -1.34 -17.11
N THR A 90 -6.85 -0.44 -17.97
CA THR A 90 -7.31 -0.36 -19.36
C THR A 90 -6.15 -0.36 -20.35
N LYS A 91 -6.24 -1.28 -21.33
CA LYS A 91 -5.38 -1.29 -22.52
C LYS A 91 -6.03 -0.57 -23.71
N ARG A 92 -7.26 -0.05 -23.55
CA ARG A 92 -8.00 0.60 -24.64
C ARG A 92 -7.22 1.84 -25.12
N GLY A 93 -6.96 1.92 -26.42
CA GLY A 93 -6.22 3.02 -27.03
C GLY A 93 -4.69 2.84 -27.08
N PHE A 94 -4.16 1.75 -26.54
CA PHE A 94 -2.73 1.43 -26.62
C PHE A 94 -2.46 0.39 -27.70
N SER A 95 -1.56 0.72 -28.64
CA SER A 95 -0.91 -0.28 -29.47
C SER A 95 0.17 -1.01 -28.65
N LYS A 96 0.59 -2.21 -29.05
CA LYS A 96 1.67 -2.97 -28.40
C LYS A 96 2.90 -2.12 -28.03
N PRO A 97 3.50 -1.30 -28.94
CA PRO A 97 4.66 -0.48 -28.58
C PRO A 97 4.33 0.61 -27.57
N LYS A 98 3.11 1.19 -27.61
CA LYS A 98 2.69 2.17 -26.60
C LYS A 98 2.52 1.50 -25.23
N LEU A 99 2.01 0.27 -25.17
CA LEU A 99 1.89 -0.47 -23.92
C LEU A 99 3.27 -0.74 -23.28
N VAL A 100 4.24 -1.19 -24.07
CA VAL A 100 5.62 -1.38 -23.59
C VAL A 100 6.20 -0.07 -23.07
N LYS A 101 5.94 1.05 -23.76
CA LYS A 101 6.34 2.38 -23.29
C LYS A 101 5.72 2.73 -21.93
N GLU A 102 4.44 2.43 -21.70
CA GLU A 102 3.80 2.67 -20.40
C GLU A 102 4.45 1.85 -19.28
N ILE A 103 4.73 0.58 -19.54
CA ILE A 103 5.40 -0.30 -18.57
C ILE A 103 6.79 0.22 -18.24
N LEU A 104 7.58 0.63 -19.25
CA LEU A 104 8.91 1.20 -19.02
C LEU A 104 8.85 2.53 -18.26
N ILE A 105 7.82 3.33 -18.46
CA ILE A 105 7.58 4.55 -17.67
C ILE A 105 7.28 4.17 -16.22
N GLY A 106 6.38 3.22 -15.97
CA GLY A 106 6.10 2.72 -14.62
C GLY A 106 7.36 2.21 -13.91
N LEU A 107 8.17 1.39 -14.58
CA LEU A 107 9.46 0.92 -14.05
C LEU A 107 10.43 2.07 -13.77
N GLY A 108 10.50 3.08 -14.65
CA GLY A 108 11.32 4.27 -14.41
C GLY A 108 10.84 5.06 -13.19
N PHE A 109 9.53 5.22 -13.02
CA PHE A 109 8.95 5.88 -11.85
C PHE A 109 9.11 5.06 -10.57
N ALA A 110 9.16 3.73 -10.65
CA ALA A 110 9.48 2.90 -9.48
C ALA A 110 10.89 3.21 -8.95
N VAL A 111 11.88 3.37 -9.83
CA VAL A 111 13.24 3.80 -9.43
C VAL A 111 13.23 5.20 -8.80
N VAL A 112 12.50 6.15 -9.41
CA VAL A 112 12.33 7.49 -8.84
C VAL A 112 11.63 7.44 -7.48
N GLY A 113 10.64 6.56 -7.32
CA GLY A 113 9.92 6.34 -6.08
C GLY A 113 10.83 5.83 -4.97
N VAL A 114 11.67 4.82 -5.27
CA VAL A 114 12.68 4.32 -4.32
C VAL A 114 13.64 5.43 -3.92
N ALA A 115 14.17 6.19 -4.89
CA ALA A 115 15.07 7.30 -4.61
C ALA A 115 14.40 8.39 -3.74
N LEU A 116 13.12 8.69 -4.00
CA LEU A 116 12.33 9.64 -3.21
C LEU A 116 12.16 9.16 -1.78
N VAL A 117 11.74 7.90 -1.58
CA VAL A 117 11.56 7.30 -0.25
C VAL A 117 12.87 7.35 0.52
N LEU A 118 13.98 6.89 -0.07
CA LEU A 118 15.30 6.91 0.59
C LEU A 118 15.74 8.33 0.94
N SER A 119 15.53 9.30 0.04
CA SER A 119 15.92 10.69 0.27
C SER A 119 15.10 11.33 1.40
N VAL A 120 13.79 11.07 1.45
CA VAL A 120 12.92 11.58 2.51
C VAL A 120 13.24 10.90 3.84
N SER A 121 13.45 9.59 3.87
CA SER A 121 13.85 8.86 5.08
C SER A 121 15.18 9.40 5.64
N PHE A 122 16.18 9.59 4.78
CA PHE A 122 17.47 10.15 5.18
C PHE A 122 17.35 11.59 5.69
N LEU A 123 16.54 12.43 5.03
CA LEU A 123 16.27 13.79 5.50
C LEU A 123 15.58 13.78 6.87
N MET A 124 14.61 12.89 7.08
CA MET A 124 13.93 12.75 8.36
C MET A 124 14.88 12.27 9.46
N GLU A 125 15.77 11.33 9.16
CA GLU A 125 16.81 10.90 10.10
C GLU A 125 17.69 12.06 10.55
N ILE A 126 18.15 12.91 9.62
CA ILE A 126 18.95 14.11 9.95
C ILE A 126 18.14 15.05 10.84
N ILE A 127 16.91 15.38 10.45
CA ILE A 127 16.05 16.32 11.20
C ILE A 127 15.80 15.80 12.62
N LEU A 128 15.46 14.52 12.76
CA LEU A 128 15.17 13.91 14.05
C LEU A 128 16.43 13.79 14.92
N SER A 129 17.59 13.47 14.32
CA SER A 129 18.88 13.46 15.04
C SER A 129 19.25 14.83 15.59
N LEU A 130 18.91 15.92 14.89
CA LEU A 130 19.12 17.28 15.37
C LEU A 130 18.17 17.68 16.50
N ILE A 131 16.94 17.15 16.50
CA ILE A 131 15.90 17.49 17.50
C ILE A 131 16.06 16.64 18.77
N PHE A 132 16.25 15.34 18.63
CA PHE A 132 16.23 14.35 19.72
C PHE A 132 17.63 13.90 20.16
N GLY A 133 18.66 14.20 19.37
CA GLY A 133 20.04 13.79 19.64
C GLY A 133 20.43 12.49 18.93
N TYR A 134 21.70 12.39 18.55
CA TYR A 134 22.25 11.27 17.80
C TYR A 134 22.17 9.94 18.57
N GLU A 135 22.43 9.95 19.88
CA GLU A 135 22.39 8.72 20.71
C GLU A 135 20.99 8.10 20.75
N THR A 136 19.95 8.91 20.94
CA THR A 136 18.55 8.45 20.91
C THR A 136 18.17 7.86 19.56
N MET A 137 18.59 8.48 18.46
CA MET A 137 18.34 7.94 17.12
C MET A 137 19.12 6.65 16.87
N LEU A 138 20.37 6.57 17.32
CA LEU A 138 21.19 5.36 17.19
C LEU A 138 20.57 4.18 17.95
N ASP A 139 20.07 4.41 19.17
CA ASP A 139 19.40 3.38 19.95
C ASP A 139 18.07 2.95 19.31
N PHE A 140 17.30 3.90 18.76
CA PHE A 140 16.09 3.61 18.00
C PHE A 140 16.33 2.68 16.81
N PHE A 141 17.34 2.95 15.99
CA PHE A 141 17.65 2.10 14.82
C PHE A 141 18.18 0.72 15.21
N ARG A 142 18.81 0.58 16.38
CA ARG A 142 19.23 -0.73 16.89
C ARG A 142 18.04 -1.61 17.29
N THR A 143 16.94 -1.01 17.76
CA THR A 143 15.74 -1.72 18.18
C THR A 143 14.74 -1.95 17.03
N ALA A 144 14.72 -1.10 16.01
CA ALA A 144 13.74 -1.14 14.91
C ALA A 144 13.95 -2.26 13.86
N GLY A 145 14.89 -3.19 14.07
CA GLY A 145 15.39 -4.13 13.06
C GLY A 145 14.51 -5.34 12.73
N GLU A 146 13.19 -5.31 12.95
CA GLU A 146 12.34 -6.50 12.69
C GLU A 146 12.38 -6.95 11.22
N VAL A 147 12.29 -6.02 10.27
CA VAL A 147 12.39 -6.32 8.83
C VAL A 147 13.80 -6.84 8.46
N ASP A 148 14.85 -6.27 9.06
CA ASP A 148 16.22 -6.72 8.83
C ASP A 148 16.45 -8.13 9.36
N THR A 149 15.88 -8.47 10.52
CA THR A 149 15.96 -9.84 11.06
C THR A 149 15.20 -10.85 10.19
N MET A 150 14.03 -10.47 9.67
CA MET A 150 13.26 -11.31 8.76
C MET A 150 14.00 -11.55 7.44
N ILE A 151 14.52 -10.50 6.81
CA ILE A 151 15.28 -10.62 5.55
C ILE A 151 16.58 -11.41 5.77
N ALA A 152 17.28 -11.17 6.89
CA ALA A 152 18.50 -11.91 7.21
C ALA A 152 18.27 -13.41 7.45
N SER A 153 17.05 -13.79 7.86
CA SER A 153 16.65 -15.18 8.08
C SER A 153 16.03 -15.87 6.84
N ALA A 154 15.76 -15.12 5.78
CA ALA A 154 15.04 -15.60 4.62
C ALA A 154 15.94 -16.38 3.65
N ASP A 155 15.45 -17.52 3.14
CA ASP A 155 16.12 -18.26 2.09
C ASP A 155 15.92 -17.60 0.70
N ILE A 156 16.80 -17.90 -0.26
CA ILE A 156 16.77 -17.29 -1.61
C ILE A 156 15.42 -17.48 -2.30
N LEU A 157 14.78 -18.64 -2.17
CA LEU A 157 13.48 -18.90 -2.79
C LEU A 157 12.41 -18.00 -2.16
N SER A 158 12.41 -17.88 -0.82
CA SER A 158 11.46 -17.00 -0.12
C SER A 158 11.62 -15.53 -0.51
N ILE A 159 12.84 -15.03 -0.70
CA ILE A 159 13.11 -13.65 -1.16
C ILE A 159 12.57 -13.43 -2.58
N ILE A 160 12.78 -14.39 -3.50
CA ILE A 160 12.26 -14.31 -4.86
C ILE A 160 10.73 -14.29 -4.85
N LEU A 161 10.11 -15.19 -4.09
CA LEU A 161 8.66 -15.26 -3.97
C LEU A 161 8.09 -13.97 -3.36
N LEU A 162 8.69 -13.47 -2.27
CA LEU A 162 8.28 -12.22 -1.64
C LEU A 162 8.37 -11.06 -2.62
N THR A 163 9.46 -10.95 -3.39
CA THR A 163 9.61 -9.91 -4.42
C THR A 163 8.49 -9.96 -5.46
N ILE A 164 8.15 -11.16 -5.94
CA ILE A 164 7.05 -11.35 -6.91
C ILE A 164 5.71 -10.91 -6.30
N ILE A 165 5.45 -11.28 -5.03
CA ILE A 165 4.21 -10.95 -4.32
C ILE A 165 4.11 -9.44 -4.07
N MET A 166 5.19 -8.78 -3.63
CA MET A 166 5.24 -7.34 -3.42
C MET A 166 4.86 -6.56 -4.69
N ILE A 167 5.29 -7.03 -5.87
CA ILE A 167 5.03 -6.36 -7.14
C ILE A 167 3.63 -6.71 -7.67
N LEU A 168 3.31 -8.00 -7.77
CA LEU A 168 2.12 -8.48 -8.49
C LEU A 168 0.85 -8.48 -7.65
N ILE A 169 0.95 -8.65 -6.34
CA ILE A 169 -0.19 -8.67 -5.44
C ILE A 169 -0.26 -7.36 -4.68
N ILE A 170 0.72 -7.07 -3.83
CA ILE A 170 0.66 -5.95 -2.87
C ILE A 170 0.54 -4.63 -3.64
N GLY A 171 1.58 -4.25 -4.38
CA GLY A 171 1.58 -2.99 -5.14
C GLY A 171 0.38 -2.89 -6.10
N THR A 172 0.08 -3.95 -6.86
CA THR A 172 -1.04 -3.91 -7.83
C THR A 172 -2.41 -3.72 -7.17
N THR A 173 -2.66 -4.40 -6.04
CA THR A 173 -3.97 -4.35 -5.36
C THR A 173 -4.12 -3.06 -4.53
N GLU A 174 -3.04 -2.57 -3.92
CA GLU A 174 -3.02 -1.26 -3.28
C GLU A 174 -3.28 -0.14 -4.28
N GLU A 175 -2.62 -0.14 -5.44
CA GLU A 175 -2.87 0.88 -6.47
C GLU A 175 -4.31 0.82 -7.00
N ALA A 176 -4.90 -0.37 -7.09
CA ALA A 176 -6.31 -0.53 -7.43
C ALA A 176 -7.24 0.15 -6.41
N LEU A 177 -6.95 -0.01 -5.11
CA LEU A 177 -7.75 0.55 -4.02
C LEU A 177 -7.52 2.06 -3.86
N PHE A 178 -6.27 2.49 -3.77
CA PHE A 178 -5.92 3.87 -3.45
C PHE A 178 -6.07 4.80 -4.65
N ARG A 179 -5.63 4.38 -5.84
CA ARG A 179 -5.61 5.26 -7.03
C ARG A 179 -6.83 4.99 -7.90
N GLY A 180 -7.06 3.71 -8.20
CA GLY A 180 -8.20 3.27 -8.99
C GLY A 180 -9.56 3.55 -8.37
N PHE A 181 -9.65 3.51 -7.02
CA PHE A 181 -10.91 3.71 -6.30
C PHE A 181 -10.95 4.99 -5.46
N LEU A 182 -10.12 5.11 -4.41
CA LEU A 182 -10.18 6.22 -3.44
C LEU A 182 -9.90 7.57 -4.11
N GLN A 183 -8.72 7.73 -4.73
CA GLN A 183 -8.32 8.98 -5.38
C GLN A 183 -9.27 9.36 -6.49
N LYS A 184 -9.66 8.39 -7.33
CA LYS A 184 -10.63 8.57 -8.42
C LYS A 184 -11.92 9.22 -7.92
N GLY A 185 -12.47 8.75 -6.80
CA GLY A 185 -13.68 9.29 -6.20
C GLY A 185 -13.45 10.67 -5.56
N LEU A 186 -12.39 10.82 -4.75
CA LEU A 186 -12.07 12.08 -4.09
C LEU A 186 -11.74 13.21 -5.05
N VAL A 187 -11.06 12.94 -6.17
CA VAL A 187 -10.77 13.94 -7.21
C VAL A 187 -12.05 14.45 -7.85
N ARG A 188 -13.05 13.58 -8.04
CA ARG A 188 -14.35 13.96 -8.63
C ARG A 188 -15.24 14.73 -7.66
N SER A 189 -15.09 14.53 -6.35
CA SER A 189 -15.92 15.19 -5.34
C SER A 189 -15.29 16.44 -4.72
N LEU A 190 -13.97 16.44 -4.51
CA LEU A 190 -13.22 17.51 -3.82
C LEU A 190 -12.28 18.29 -4.75
N GLY A 191 -12.17 17.87 -6.01
CA GLY A 191 -11.25 18.44 -6.98
C GLY A 191 -9.87 17.78 -6.95
N LYS A 192 -9.11 18.02 -8.02
CA LYS A 192 -7.83 17.34 -8.30
C LYS A 192 -6.82 17.44 -7.16
N SER A 193 -6.51 18.65 -6.68
CA SER A 193 -5.47 18.85 -5.68
C SER A 193 -5.82 18.19 -4.35
N TRP A 194 -7.02 18.46 -3.84
CA TRP A 194 -7.47 17.90 -2.55
C TRP A 194 -7.68 16.39 -2.61
N GLY A 195 -8.21 15.86 -3.73
CA GLY A 195 -8.38 14.42 -3.89
C GLY A 195 -7.06 13.65 -3.83
N ILE A 196 -5.98 14.19 -4.42
CA ILE A 196 -4.64 13.60 -4.35
C ILE A 196 -4.06 13.70 -2.94
N VAL A 197 -4.10 14.89 -2.33
CA VAL A 197 -3.53 15.11 -0.99
C VAL A 197 -4.23 14.25 0.07
N ILE A 198 -5.57 14.20 0.05
CA ILE A 198 -6.34 13.40 1.02
C ILE A 198 -6.08 11.89 0.81
N THR A 199 -5.94 11.44 -0.43
CA THR A 199 -5.53 10.04 -0.70
C THR A 199 -4.17 9.76 -0.08
N ALA A 200 -3.20 10.66 -0.24
CA ALA A 200 -1.88 10.49 0.36
C ALA A 200 -1.90 10.48 1.89
N LEU A 201 -2.69 11.37 2.51
CA LEU A 201 -2.87 11.34 3.96
C LEU A 201 -3.46 10.02 4.46
N ILE A 202 -4.49 9.50 3.79
CA ILE A 202 -5.12 8.23 4.15
C ILE A 202 -4.14 7.07 3.94
N PHE A 203 -3.47 7.01 2.79
CA PHE A 203 -2.46 5.99 2.49
C PHE A 203 -1.34 5.97 3.55
N SER A 204 -0.79 7.12 3.92
CA SER A 204 0.21 7.19 4.99
C SER A 204 -0.36 6.73 6.32
N SER A 205 -1.57 7.15 6.66
CA SER A 205 -2.16 6.85 7.98
C SER A 205 -2.40 5.35 8.18
N ILE A 206 -2.84 4.63 7.15
CA ILE A 206 -3.08 3.18 7.28
C ILE A 206 -1.78 2.38 7.49
N HIS A 207 -0.66 2.87 6.96
CA HIS A 207 0.65 2.24 7.13
C HIS A 207 1.28 2.53 8.49
N LEU A 208 0.67 3.39 9.30
CA LEU A 208 1.14 3.74 10.64
C LEU A 208 0.36 3.03 11.74
N ILE A 209 -0.66 2.22 11.39
CA ILE A 209 -1.57 1.60 12.36
C ILE A 209 -0.82 0.81 13.41
N ASP A 210 0.23 0.06 13.03
CA ASP A 210 1.00 -0.76 13.97
C ASP A 210 1.67 0.07 15.07
N ILE A 211 2.13 1.29 14.74
CA ILE A 211 2.74 2.23 15.71
C ILE A 211 1.70 2.70 16.75
N PHE A 212 0.41 2.76 16.39
CA PHE A 212 -0.66 3.10 17.32
C PHE A 212 -1.10 1.92 18.19
N LEU A 213 -0.87 0.69 17.75
CA LEU A 213 -1.29 -0.52 18.47
C LEU A 213 -0.32 -0.90 19.60
N ALA A 214 0.98 -0.58 19.45
CA ALA A 214 2.01 -0.92 20.45
C ALA A 214 3.00 0.24 20.69
N PRO A 215 2.59 1.37 21.26
CA PRO A 215 3.51 2.46 21.57
C PRO A 215 4.40 2.12 22.79
N GLU A 216 5.71 2.01 22.58
CA GLU A 216 6.67 1.74 23.66
C GLU A 216 6.85 2.95 24.60
N SER A 217 6.95 4.16 24.03
CA SER A 217 7.04 5.42 24.77
C SER A 217 6.56 6.59 23.90
N PRO A 218 6.17 7.73 24.49
CA PRO A 218 5.75 8.91 23.72
C PRO A 218 6.83 9.41 22.75
N THR A 219 8.10 9.35 23.17
CA THR A 219 9.24 9.79 22.33
C THR A 219 9.43 8.87 21.14
N ILE A 220 9.49 7.55 21.38
CA ILE A 220 9.64 6.54 20.31
C ILE A 220 8.44 6.61 19.38
N PHE A 221 7.23 6.77 19.90
CA PHE A 221 6.02 6.96 19.08
C PHE A 221 6.16 8.16 18.13
N ILE A 222 6.60 9.33 18.62
CA ILE A 222 6.78 10.52 17.78
C ILE A 222 7.85 10.29 16.72
N ILE A 223 8.98 9.68 17.09
CA ILE A 223 10.07 9.35 16.15
C ILE A 223 9.56 8.38 15.07
N SER A 224 8.97 7.26 15.47
CA SER A 224 8.37 6.25 14.57
C SER A 224 7.31 6.85 13.66
N PHE A 225 6.44 7.71 14.20
CA PHE A 225 5.43 8.39 13.40
C PHE A 225 6.08 9.26 12.33
N LEU A 226 7.01 10.15 12.71
CA LEU A 226 7.62 11.10 11.78
C LEU A 226 8.50 10.41 10.74
N ILE A 227 9.29 9.41 11.15
CA ILE A 227 10.20 8.71 10.23
C ILE A 227 9.44 7.88 9.19
N ASN A 228 8.27 7.33 9.53
CA ASN A 228 7.47 6.52 8.60
C ASN A 228 6.44 7.36 7.82
N PHE A 229 5.81 8.36 8.44
CA PHE A 229 4.74 9.13 7.80
C PHE A 229 5.20 9.84 6.53
N PHE A 230 6.33 10.57 6.59
CA PHE A 230 6.77 11.40 5.47
C PHE A 230 7.20 10.60 4.25
N PRO A 231 7.95 9.49 4.36
CA PRO A 231 8.23 8.63 3.21
C PRO A 231 6.97 8.07 2.55
N PHE A 232 6.02 7.52 3.33
CA PHE A 232 4.75 7.03 2.78
C PHE A 232 3.91 8.14 2.14
N PHE A 233 3.94 9.33 2.74
CA PHE A 233 3.22 10.48 2.20
C PHE A 233 3.82 10.95 0.87
N ALA A 234 5.15 11.04 0.81
CA ALA A 234 5.88 11.46 -0.37
C ALA A 234 5.67 10.49 -1.55
N ILE A 235 5.81 9.18 -1.32
CA ILE A 235 5.58 8.20 -2.38
C ILE A 235 4.12 8.20 -2.84
N SER A 236 3.16 8.33 -1.93
CA SER A 236 1.75 8.37 -2.31
C SER A 236 1.39 9.62 -3.12
N LEU A 237 1.97 10.78 -2.78
CA LEU A 237 1.83 11.98 -3.59
C LEU A 237 2.42 11.80 -4.99
N LEU A 238 3.61 11.21 -5.10
CA LEU A 238 4.25 10.93 -6.39
C LEU A 238 3.35 10.04 -7.26
N LEU A 239 2.89 8.91 -6.72
CA LEU A 239 2.02 7.96 -7.42
C LEU A 239 0.67 8.57 -7.78
N GLY A 240 0.09 9.37 -6.88
CA GLY A 240 -1.17 10.07 -7.15
C GLY A 240 -1.06 11.11 -8.28
N LEU A 241 0.06 11.85 -8.32
CA LEU A 241 0.36 12.78 -9.42
C LEU A 241 0.62 12.03 -10.74
N LEU A 242 1.36 10.93 -10.69
CA LEU A 242 1.63 10.05 -11.83
C LEU A 242 0.32 9.49 -12.39
N PHE A 243 -0.52 8.86 -11.57
CA PHE A 243 -1.83 8.34 -11.97
C PHE A 243 -2.69 9.40 -12.65
N ASN A 244 -2.72 10.62 -12.09
CA ASN A 244 -3.43 11.71 -12.73
C ASN A 244 -2.78 12.13 -14.06
N TRP A 245 -1.46 12.25 -14.14
CA TRP A 245 -0.73 12.60 -15.37
C TRP A 245 -0.97 11.54 -16.47
N ARG A 246 -1.10 10.27 -16.10
CA ARG A 246 -1.42 9.16 -16.99
C ARG A 246 -2.92 8.99 -17.29
N LYS A 247 -3.75 9.97 -16.93
CA LYS A 247 -5.21 9.98 -17.17
C LYS A 247 -5.92 8.78 -16.55
N GLU A 248 -5.62 8.52 -15.28
CA GLU A 248 -6.24 7.45 -14.48
C GLU A 248 -5.97 6.03 -15.02
N ASN A 249 -4.78 5.81 -15.56
CA ASN A 249 -4.32 4.51 -16.02
C ASN A 249 -3.30 3.93 -15.03
N LEU A 250 -3.59 2.75 -14.50
CA LEU A 250 -2.75 2.05 -13.52
C LEU A 250 -1.56 1.30 -14.14
N ILE A 251 -1.48 1.16 -15.47
CA ILE A 251 -0.38 0.39 -16.10
C ILE A 251 0.99 1.04 -15.91
N ALA A 252 1.02 2.37 -15.77
CA ALA A 252 2.23 3.17 -15.64
C ALA A 252 2.41 3.72 -14.22
N VAL A 253 1.63 3.22 -13.26
CA VAL A 253 1.66 3.60 -11.84
C VAL A 253 2.23 2.43 -11.05
#